data_AF-A0A1X4JL70-F1
#
_entry.id   AF-A0A1X4JL70-F1
#
_cell.length_a   1.000
_cell.length_b   1.000
_cell.length_c   1.000
_cell.angle_alpha   90.00
_cell.angle_beta   90.00
_cell.angle_gamma   90.00
#
_symmetry.space_group_name_H-M   'P 1'
#
loop_
_entity.id
_entity.type
_entity.pdbx_description
1 polymer ?
#
loop_
_entity_poly.entity_id
_entity_poly.type
_entity_poly.pdbx_seq_one_letter_code
_entity_poly.pdbx_strand_id
1 'polypeptide(L)'
;MKAIINNSQVDAWQITTTGDTPDWVMTAFNRKLIWWNTPEKDVLVIATPRLGVSMGTTGWYLIKSPENTYRVISEKSFHTDYQLISK
;
A
#
# COMPACT_ATOMS: atom_id res chain seq x y z
N MET A 1 7.20 -0.52 6.61
CA MET A 1 7.29 0.36 7.80
C MET A 1 5.98 0.34 8.56
N LYS A 2 5.92 0.86 9.78
CA LYS A 2 4.68 0.99 10.55
C LYS A 2 4.28 2.46 10.69
N ALA A 3 2.98 2.74 10.67
CA ALA A 3 2.44 4.09 10.85
C ALA A 3 1.19 4.06 11.73
N ILE A 4 0.82 5.21 12.29
CA ILE A 4 -0.38 5.42 13.09
C ILE A 4 -1.32 6.36 12.33
N ILE A 5 -2.60 6.02 12.29
CA ILE A 5 -3.69 6.88 11.83
C ILE A 5 -4.90 6.66 12.73
N ASN A 6 -5.51 7.73 13.24
CA ASN A 6 -6.68 7.66 14.14
C ASN A 6 -6.50 6.63 15.28
N ASN A 7 -5.35 6.68 15.97
CA ASN A 7 -4.95 5.74 17.03
C ASN A 7 -4.84 4.27 16.63
N SER A 8 -4.88 3.95 15.33
CA SER A 8 -4.70 2.60 14.80
C SER A 8 -3.34 2.46 14.14
N GLN A 9 -2.60 1.42 14.52
CA GLN A 9 -1.34 1.07 13.87
C GLN A 9 -1.62 0.30 12.58
N VAL A 10 -0.94 0.68 11.51
CA VAL A 10 -1.01 0.06 10.19
C VAL A 10 0.38 -0.28 9.67
N ASP A 11 0.46 -1.24 8.75
CA ASP A 11 1.67 -1.46 7.96
C ASP A 11 1.59 -0.60 6.69
N ALA A 12 2.69 0.07 6.38
CA ALA A 12 2.83 0.92 5.21
C ALA A 12 4.03 0.46 4.37
N TRP A 13 3.90 0.53 3.06
CA TRP A 13 4.98 0.32 2.10
C TRP A 13 4.90 1.41 1.05
N GLN A 14 6.01 2.13 0.86
CA GLN A 14 6.11 3.06 -0.25
C GLN A 14 6.19 2.23 -1.54
N ILE A 15 5.27 2.47 -2.45
CA ILE A 15 5.15 1.73 -3.70
C ILE A 15 6.40 2.04 -4.53
N THR A 16 7.16 0.99 -4.81
CA THR A 16 8.40 1.07 -5.57
C THR A 16 8.57 -0.20 -6.41
N THR A 17 9.16 -0.07 -7.58
CA THR A 17 9.57 -1.18 -8.44
C THR A 17 11.00 -1.66 -8.13
N THR A 18 11.67 -1.00 -7.19
CA THR A 18 13.07 -1.28 -6.80
C THR A 18 13.22 -1.34 -5.28
N GLY A 19 14.22 -2.08 -4.81
CA GLY A 19 14.51 -2.23 -3.38
C GLY A 19 13.69 -3.34 -2.70
N ASP A 20 13.78 -3.37 -1.37
CA ASP A 20 13.19 -4.45 -0.59
C ASP A 20 11.66 -4.34 -0.51
N THR A 21 11.00 -5.45 -0.81
CA THR A 21 9.55 -5.58 -0.70
C THR A 21 9.21 -6.38 0.56
N PRO A 22 8.44 -5.83 1.50
CA PRO A 22 8.06 -6.55 2.73
C PRO A 22 7.28 -7.85 2.44
N ASP A 23 7.45 -8.86 3.28
CA ASP A 23 6.79 -10.18 3.13
C ASP A 23 5.27 -10.09 2.97
N TRP A 24 4.62 -9.14 3.67
CA TRP A 24 3.18 -8.96 3.56
C TRP A 24 2.75 -8.43 2.19
N VAL A 25 3.58 -7.60 1.54
CA VAL A 25 3.35 -7.09 0.19
C VAL A 25 3.56 -8.23 -0.81
N MET A 26 4.65 -9.00 -0.66
CA MET A 26 4.88 -10.22 -1.46
C MET A 26 3.73 -11.22 -1.35
N THR A 27 3.21 -11.40 -0.14
CA THR A 27 2.02 -12.23 0.11
C THR A 27 0.79 -11.70 -0.62
N ALA A 28 0.59 -10.38 -0.65
CA ALA A 28 -0.52 -9.76 -1.37
C ALA A 28 -0.40 -9.94 -2.89
N PHE A 29 0.81 -9.83 -3.47
CA PHE A 29 1.07 -10.16 -4.87
C PHE A 29 0.77 -11.63 -5.16
N ASN A 30 1.29 -12.55 -4.35
CA ASN A 30 1.09 -13.99 -4.53
C ASN A 30 -0.40 -14.41 -4.45
N ARG A 31 -1.17 -13.71 -3.62
CA ARG A 31 -2.63 -13.90 -3.49
C ARG A 31 -3.45 -13.17 -4.54
N LYS A 32 -2.81 -12.49 -5.50
CA LYS A 32 -3.45 -11.66 -6.53
C LYS A 32 -4.37 -10.58 -5.95
N LEU A 33 -4.05 -10.10 -4.75
CA LEU A 33 -4.73 -8.96 -4.14
C LEU A 33 -4.20 -7.64 -4.69
N ILE A 34 -2.95 -7.63 -5.16
CA ILE A 34 -2.32 -6.52 -5.85
C ILE A 34 -1.55 -7.01 -7.07
N TRP A 35 -1.41 -6.17 -8.09
CA TRP A 35 -0.59 -6.44 -9.27
C TRP A 35 -0.14 -5.13 -9.94
N TRP A 36 0.94 -5.20 -10.69
CA TRP A 36 1.37 -4.07 -11.53
C TRP A 36 0.50 -3.97 -12.77
N ASN A 37 0.09 -2.75 -13.12
CA ASN A 37 -0.59 -2.49 -14.38
C ASN A 37 0.43 -2.61 -15.53
N THR A 38 0.34 -3.65 -16.34
CA THR A 38 1.32 -3.94 -17.40
C THR A 38 1.52 -2.83 -18.43
N PRO A 39 0.50 -2.05 -18.85
CA PRO A 39 0.66 -0.89 -19.73
C PRO A 39 1.36 0.29 -19.05
N GLU A 40 1.16 0.46 -17.74
CA GLU A 40 1.68 1.56 -16.94
C GLU A 40 2.54 0.98 -15.81
N LYS A 41 3.82 0.74 -16.11
CA LYS A 41 4.76 0.01 -15.24
C LYS A 41 4.92 0.58 -13.82
N ASP A 42 4.42 1.78 -13.60
CA ASP A 42 4.52 2.50 -12.34
C ASP A 42 3.20 2.53 -11.55
N VAL A 43 2.17 1.81 -12.00
CA VAL A 43 0.86 1.75 -11.33
C VAL A 43 0.65 0.39 -10.67
N LEU A 44 0.43 0.42 -9.35
CA LEU A 44 0.00 -0.71 -8.56
C LEU A 44 -1.53 -0.71 -8.46
N VAL A 45 -2.14 -1.82 -8.86
CA VAL A 45 -3.58 -2.06 -8.75
C VAL A 45 -3.85 -2.91 -7.51
N ILE A 46 -4.92 -2.61 -6.80
CA ILE A 46 -5.45 -3.37 -5.65
C ILE A 46 -6.83 -3.90 -6.00
N ALA A 47 -7.05 -5.21 -5.85
CA ALA A 47 -8.38 -5.79 -5.84
C ALA A 47 -9.11 -5.43 -4.54
N THR A 48 -10.28 -4.82 -4.68
CA THR A 48 -11.15 -4.48 -3.55
C THR A 48 -12.41 -5.32 -3.64
N PRO A 49 -12.74 -6.15 -2.62
CA PRO A 49 -13.85 -7.10 -2.70
C PRO A 49 -15.24 -6.48 -2.97
N ARG A 50 -15.40 -5.16 -2.84
CA ARG A 50 -16.68 -4.45 -3.01
C ARG A 50 -16.68 -3.33 -4.04
N LEU A 51 -15.52 -2.81 -4.42
CA LEU A 51 -15.41 -1.59 -5.26
C LEU A 51 -14.71 -1.87 -6.60
N GLY A 52 -14.37 -3.13 -6.89
CA GLY A 52 -13.62 -3.51 -8.09
C GLY A 52 -12.12 -3.36 -7.82
N VAL A 53 -11.55 -2.24 -8.26
CA VAL A 53 -10.11 -1.99 -8.14
C VAL A 53 -9.79 -0.57 -7.67
N SER A 54 -8.66 -0.42 -7.00
CA SER A 54 -8.06 0.88 -6.68
C SER A 54 -6.62 0.91 -7.22
N MET A 55 -6.10 2.09 -7.55
CA MET A 55 -4.81 2.24 -8.22
C MET A 55 -3.97 3.33 -7.56
N GLY A 56 -2.68 3.06 -7.35
CA GLY A 56 -1.71 4.06 -6.88
C GLY A 56 -0.41 3.93 -7.63
N THR A 57 0.35 5.02 -7.71
CA THR A 57 1.60 5.07 -8.49
C THR A 57 2.82 4.81 -7.62
N THR A 58 3.98 4.60 -8.23
CA THR A 58 5.26 4.67 -7.51
C THR A 58 5.39 5.97 -6.72
N GLY A 59 6.00 5.91 -5.54
CA GLY A 59 6.12 7.03 -4.60
C GLY A 59 4.92 7.19 -3.66
N TRP A 60 3.74 6.66 -4.02
CA TRP A 60 2.59 6.58 -3.11
C TRP A 60 2.80 5.48 -2.07
N TYR A 61 1.84 5.33 -1.17
CA TYR A 61 1.88 4.32 -0.11
C TYR A 61 0.75 3.29 -0.26
N LEU A 62 1.12 2.02 -0.19
CA LEU A 62 0.20 0.92 0.07
C LEU A 62 0.09 0.74 1.58
N ILE A 63 -1.14 0.78 2.09
CA ILE A 63 -1.46 0.61 3.51
C ILE A 63 -2.21 -0.69 3.70
N LYS A 64 -1.78 -1.47 4.68
CA LYS A 64 -2.46 -2.67 5.16
C LYS A 64 -3.03 -2.39 6.55
N SER A 65 -4.35 -2.49 6.69
CA SER A 65 -5.05 -2.36 7.97
C SER A 65 -4.93 -3.63 8.83
N PRO A 66 -5.20 -3.54 10.15
CA PRO A 66 -5.28 -4.71 11.02
C PRO A 66 -6.28 -5.78 10.54
N GLU A 67 -7.36 -5.37 9.86
CA GLU A 67 -8.34 -6.29 9.28
C GLU A 67 -7.89 -6.92 7.95
N ASN A 68 -6.61 -6.78 7.57
CA ASN A 68 -6.05 -7.24 6.30
C ASN A 68 -6.72 -6.62 5.06
N THR A 69 -7.23 -5.39 5.18
CA THR A 69 -7.68 -4.61 4.01
C THR A 69 -6.53 -3.76 3.46
N TYR A 70 -6.57 -3.50 2.16
CA TYR A 70 -5.53 -2.76 1.45
C TYR A 70 -6.11 -1.47 0.87
N ARG A 71 -5.33 -0.39 0.95
CA ARG A 71 -5.63 0.86 0.26
C ARG A 71 -4.36 1.54 -0.21
N VAL A 72 -4.45 2.28 -1.30
CA VAL A 72 -3.40 3.19 -1.75
C VAL A 72 -3.71 4.61 -1.30
N ILE A 73 -2.65 5.38 -1.08
CA ILE A 73 -2.75 6.76 -0.62
C ILE A 73 -1.56 7.55 -1.19
N SER A 74 -1.84 8.76 -1.68
CA SER A 74 -0.79 9.66 -2.17
C SER A 74 0.25 9.98 -1.09
N GLU A 75 1.49 10.24 -1.50
CA GLU A 75 2.55 10.67 -0.59
C GLU A 75 2.14 11.87 0.27
N LYS A 76 1.52 12.88 -0.35
CA LYS A 76 1.04 14.09 0.35
C LYS A 76 0.06 13.75 1.46
N SER A 77 -0.96 12.94 1.17
CA SER A 77 -1.95 12.53 2.16
C SER A 77 -1.30 11.66 3.24
N PHE A 78 -0.34 10.79 2.88
CA PHE A 78 0.35 9.95 3.85
C PHE A 78 1.09 10.82 4.88
N HIS A 79 1.88 11.80 4.43
CA HIS A 79 2.59 12.70 5.33
C HIS A 79 1.68 13.66 6.11
N THR A 80 0.45 13.89 5.63
CA THR A 80 -0.54 14.75 6.32
C THR A 80 -1.26 13.98 7.43
N ASP A 81 -1.70 12.75 7.13
CA ASP A 81 -2.65 12.02 7.97
C ASP A 81 -2.00 10.92 8.83
N TYR A 82 -0.76 10.52 8.53
CA TYR A 82 -0.10 9.39 9.17
C TYR A 82 1.14 9.83 9.93
N GLN A 83 1.33 9.22 11.09
CA GLN A 83 2.53 9.39 11.90
C GLN A 83 3.38 8.13 11.78
N LEU A 84 4.60 8.27 11.27
CA LEU A 84 5.54 7.16 11.20
C LEU A 84 5.95 6.73 12.61
N ILE A 85 5.85 5.43 12.88
CA ILE A 85 6.45 4.86 14.08
C ILE A 85 7.92 4.62 13.74
N SER A 86 8.77 5.59 14.10
CA SER A 86 10.21 5.37 14.04
C SER A 86 10.57 4.30 15.07
N LYS A 87 11.35 3.30 14.63
CA LYS A 87 12.05 2.38 15.53
C LYS A 87 13.29 3.07 16.09
#